data_AF-A0A2G5F3F5-F1
#
_entry.id   AF-A0A2G5F3F5-F1
#
_cell.length_a   1.000
_cell.length_b   1.000
_cell.length_c   1.000
_cell.angle_alpha   90.00
_cell.angle_beta   90.00
_cell.angle_gamma   90.00
#
_symmetry.space_group_name_H-M   'P 1'
#
loop_
_entity.id
_entity.type
_entity.pdbx_description
1 polymer ?
#
loop_
_entity_poly.entity_id
_entity_poly.type
_entity_poly.pdbx_seq_one_letter_code
_entity_poly.pdbx_strand_id
1 'polypeptide(L)'
;MNEDLLNNKYKEKLRASYKGLIHEVFTLILRGLSGAKVTRPGQFRSYENGYGVISSLGDDDGVLYPLENGFFFLPVPPTLIIMDEVNYVEIQRRGYGGTSMHYFDLLVKLKSEQELVFLDIRRSEYDNLIMFISEKGLKIHNFGGETADGAPPSHLERIREIADGSDDKVDLTYV
;
A
#
# COMPACT_ATOMS: atom_id res chain seq x y z
N MET A 1 -7.86 6.41 -36.89
CA MET A 1 -8.64 7.50 -36.26
C MET A 1 -8.52 8.70 -37.16
N ASN A 2 -9.62 9.34 -37.59
CA ASN A 2 -9.53 10.49 -38.51
C ASN A 2 -8.78 11.67 -37.83
N GLU A 3 -7.98 12.41 -38.60
CA GLU A 3 -7.21 13.56 -38.11
C GLU A 3 -8.11 14.63 -37.50
N ASP A 4 -9.29 14.87 -38.07
CA ASP A 4 -10.26 15.83 -37.53
C ASP A 4 -10.72 15.44 -36.11
N LEU A 5 -10.97 14.15 -35.88
CA LEU A 5 -11.41 13.68 -34.56
C LEU A 5 -10.27 13.78 -33.54
N LEU A 6 -9.04 13.48 -33.97
CA LEU A 6 -7.84 13.58 -33.14
C LEU A 6 -7.59 15.05 -32.74
N ASN A 7 -7.66 15.96 -33.71
CA ASN A 7 -7.37 17.38 -33.54
C ASN A 7 -8.46 18.15 -32.77
N ASN A 8 -9.72 17.75 -32.91
CA ASN A 8 -10.83 18.47 -32.24
C ASN A 8 -11.15 17.90 -30.85
N LYS A 9 -11.15 16.57 -30.69
CA LYS A 9 -11.63 15.93 -29.45
C LYS A 9 -10.51 15.46 -28.52
N TYR A 10 -9.39 15.01 -29.09
CA TYR A 10 -8.30 14.37 -28.34
C TYR A 10 -6.97 15.12 -28.45
N LYS A 11 -7.02 16.40 -28.83
CA LYS A 11 -5.87 17.28 -28.88
C LYS A 11 -5.12 17.22 -27.54
N GLU A 12 -3.80 17.03 -27.60
CA GLU A 12 -2.91 16.87 -26.45
C GLU A 12 -3.14 15.61 -25.58
N LYS A 13 -4.22 14.86 -25.80
CA LYS A 13 -4.56 13.62 -25.08
C LYS A 13 -4.06 12.37 -25.79
N LEU A 14 -4.10 12.37 -27.13
CA LEU A 14 -3.67 11.25 -27.96
C LEU A 14 -2.71 11.71 -29.06
N ARG A 15 -1.81 10.81 -29.47
CA ARG A 15 -0.90 10.98 -30.61
C ARG A 15 -1.35 10.08 -31.76
N ALA A 16 -1.03 10.49 -32.99
CA ALA A 16 -1.34 9.69 -34.18
C ALA A 16 -0.56 8.36 -34.23
N SER A 17 0.64 8.32 -33.64
CA SER A 17 1.50 7.14 -33.57
C SER A 17 2.25 7.06 -32.24
N TYR A 18 2.52 5.85 -31.77
CA TYR A 18 3.23 5.53 -30.54
C TYR A 18 4.33 4.50 -30.80
N LYS A 19 5.44 4.61 -30.06
CA LYS A 19 6.55 3.63 -30.06
C LYS A 19 7.04 3.52 -28.62
N GLY A 20 7.25 2.29 -28.14
CA GLY A 20 7.66 2.02 -26.75
C GLY A 20 7.22 0.64 -26.29
N LEU A 21 7.29 0.38 -24.98
CA LEU A 21 6.80 -0.87 -24.41
C LEU A 21 5.28 -0.94 -24.51
N ILE A 22 4.75 -2.15 -24.76
CA ILE A 22 3.32 -2.36 -25.03
C ILE A 22 2.46 -1.81 -23.88
N HIS A 23 2.84 -2.07 -22.62
CA HIS A 23 2.08 -1.63 -21.45
C HIS A 23 2.08 -0.09 -21.29
N GLU A 24 3.17 0.58 -21.66
CA GLU A 24 3.26 2.05 -21.65
C GLU A 24 2.34 2.66 -22.70
N VAL A 25 2.42 2.14 -23.93
CA VAL A 25 1.58 2.59 -25.05
C VAL A 25 0.11 2.38 -24.73
N PHE A 26 -0.24 1.20 -24.21
CA PHE A 26 -1.61 0.87 -23.77
C PHE A 26 -2.11 1.87 -22.71
N THR A 27 -1.31 2.12 -21.67
CA THR A 27 -1.65 3.04 -20.57
C THR A 27 -1.83 4.48 -21.06
N LEU A 28 -0.96 4.95 -21.97
CA LEU A 28 -1.05 6.28 -22.56
C LEU A 28 -2.33 6.46 -23.38
N ILE A 29 -2.67 5.47 -24.20
CA ILE A 29 -3.88 5.49 -25.01
C ILE A 29 -5.12 5.47 -24.10
N LEU A 30 -5.16 4.58 -23.11
CA LEU A 30 -6.30 4.48 -22.19
C LEU A 30 -6.49 5.77 -21.39
N ARG A 31 -5.42 6.39 -20.91
CA ARG A 31 -5.45 7.70 -20.25
C ARG A 31 -5.98 8.79 -21.18
N GLY A 32 -5.51 8.83 -22.43
CA GLY A 32 -5.94 9.84 -23.40
C GLY A 32 -7.43 9.72 -23.78
N LEU A 33 -7.94 8.49 -23.83
CA LEU A 33 -9.35 8.20 -24.12
C LEU A 33 -10.27 8.45 -22.92
N SER A 34 -9.90 7.96 -21.74
CA SER A 34 -10.75 8.01 -20.55
C SER A 34 -10.63 9.32 -19.77
N GLY A 35 -9.51 10.03 -19.88
CA GLY A 35 -9.15 11.12 -18.96
C GLY A 35 -8.84 10.65 -17.54
N ALA A 36 -8.86 9.34 -17.28
CA ALA A 36 -8.61 8.78 -15.96
C ALA A 36 -7.14 8.98 -15.55
N LYS A 37 -6.92 9.22 -14.26
CA LYS A 37 -5.57 9.23 -13.70
C LYS A 37 -5.06 7.80 -13.65
N VAL A 38 -3.80 7.63 -14.03
CA VAL A 38 -3.11 6.34 -13.92
C VAL A 38 -2.48 6.29 -12.53
N THR A 39 -2.90 5.33 -11.71
CA THR A 39 -2.25 5.05 -10.44
C THR A 39 -0.88 4.46 -10.71
N ARG A 40 0.14 5.05 -10.10
CA ARG A 40 1.52 4.57 -10.15
C ARG A 40 1.91 3.95 -8.81
N PRO A 41 2.93 3.08 -8.79
CA PRO A 41 3.49 2.60 -7.53
C PRO A 41 3.89 3.78 -6.64
N GLY A 42 3.64 3.65 -5.33
CA GLY A 42 4.03 4.65 -4.34
C GLY A 42 5.51 4.57 -3.94
N GLN A 43 5.83 5.19 -2.81
CA GLN A 43 7.18 5.14 -2.23
C GLN A 43 7.47 3.83 -1.50
N PHE A 44 6.45 3.03 -1.19
CA PHE A 44 6.64 1.72 -0.55
C PHE A 44 7.64 0.85 -1.30
N ARG A 45 8.54 0.21 -0.55
CA ARG A 45 9.43 -0.83 -1.04
C ARG A 45 9.35 -2.06 -0.14
N SER A 46 9.22 -3.23 -0.75
CA SER A 46 9.35 -4.50 -0.04
C SER A 46 10.80 -4.73 0.39
N TYR A 47 11.02 -5.74 1.23
CA TYR A 47 12.36 -6.13 1.70
C TYR A 47 13.33 -6.41 0.55
N GLU A 48 12.83 -6.93 -0.57
CA GLU A 48 13.60 -7.23 -1.78
C GLU A 48 13.61 -6.06 -2.80
N ASN A 49 13.30 -4.83 -2.35
CA ASN A 49 13.18 -3.62 -3.17
C ASN A 49 12.10 -3.67 -4.27
N GLY A 50 11.09 -4.54 -4.12
CA GLY A 50 9.91 -4.60 -4.97
C GLY A 50 8.83 -3.58 -4.57
N TYR A 51 7.74 -3.54 -5.33
CA TYR A 51 6.60 -2.64 -5.07
C TYR A 51 5.43 -3.29 -4.31
N GLY A 52 5.56 -4.57 -3.95
CA GLY A 52 4.51 -5.33 -3.29
C GLY A 52 5.09 -6.46 -2.46
N VAL A 53 4.25 -7.03 -1.61
CA VAL A 53 4.58 -8.15 -0.72
C VAL A 53 3.80 -9.37 -1.16
N ILE A 54 4.45 -10.54 -1.16
CA ILE A 54 3.77 -11.81 -1.41
C ILE A 54 2.89 -12.13 -0.21
N SER A 55 1.63 -12.48 -0.47
CA SER A 55 0.63 -12.84 0.53
C SER A 55 -0.48 -13.67 -0.11
N SER A 56 -1.39 -14.19 0.70
CA SER A 56 -2.62 -14.83 0.20
C SER A 56 -3.86 -14.12 0.74
N LEU A 57 -4.96 -14.09 0.00
CA LEU A 57 -6.25 -13.53 0.45
C LEU A 57 -7.32 -14.61 0.29
N GLY A 58 -7.78 -15.17 1.41
CA GLY A 58 -8.55 -16.42 1.36
C GLY A 58 -7.66 -17.58 0.89
N ASP A 59 -8.11 -18.30 -0.14
CA ASP A 59 -7.37 -19.44 -0.71
C ASP A 59 -6.48 -19.04 -1.92
N ASP A 60 -6.45 -17.75 -2.27
CA ASP A 60 -5.76 -17.25 -3.46
C ASP A 60 -4.40 -16.64 -3.11
N ASP A 61 -3.33 -17.21 -3.67
CA ASP A 61 -1.97 -16.65 -3.58
C ASP A 61 -1.80 -15.45 -4.51
N GLY A 62 -1.08 -14.44 -4.03
CA GLY A 62 -0.91 -13.22 -4.80
C GLY A 62 0.12 -12.24 -4.25
N VAL A 63 -0.04 -10.99 -4.68
CA VAL A 63 0.82 -9.88 -4.26
C VAL A 63 -0.06 -8.73 -3.81
N LEU A 64 0.16 -8.29 -2.58
CA LEU A 64 -0.41 -7.08 -2.03
C LEU A 64 0.51 -5.90 -2.39
N TYR A 65 -0.05 -4.92 -3.10
CA TYR A 65 0.63 -3.68 -3.47
C TYR A 65 0.14 -2.53 -2.59
N PRO A 66 0.97 -2.02 -1.66
CA PRO A 66 0.72 -0.76 -0.99
C PRO A 66 0.88 0.41 -1.97
N LEU A 67 -0.21 1.15 -2.21
CA LEU A 67 -0.28 2.28 -3.14
C LEU A 67 -0.38 3.60 -2.40
N GLU A 68 -0.36 4.71 -3.14
CA GLU A 68 -0.47 6.05 -2.54
C GLU A 68 -1.77 6.25 -1.74
N ASN A 69 -2.88 5.71 -2.24
CA ASN A 69 -4.24 5.92 -1.71
C ASN A 69 -4.98 4.60 -1.41
N GLY A 70 -4.26 3.50 -1.16
CA GLY A 70 -4.91 2.23 -0.86
C GLY A 70 -4.01 1.02 -0.97
N PHE A 71 -4.62 -0.15 -0.84
CA PHE A 71 -3.98 -1.44 -1.10
C PHE A 71 -4.61 -2.09 -2.32
N PHE A 72 -3.79 -2.75 -3.15
CA PHE A 72 -4.30 -3.49 -4.30
C PHE A 72 -3.74 -4.91 -4.32
N PHE A 73 -4.62 -5.90 -4.30
CA PHE A 73 -4.25 -7.32 -4.34
C PHE A 73 -4.54 -7.91 -5.72
N LEU A 74 -3.59 -8.69 -6.23
CA LEU A 74 -3.63 -9.39 -7.52
C LEU A 74 -3.14 -10.83 -7.32
N PRO A 75 -3.56 -11.83 -8.12
CA PRO A 75 -4.24 -11.69 -9.40
C PRO A 75 -5.77 -11.89 -9.38
N VAL A 76 -6.32 -12.75 -8.52
CA VAL A 76 -7.76 -13.12 -8.53
C VAL A 76 -8.27 -13.30 -7.09
N PRO A 77 -9.44 -12.73 -6.75
CA PRO A 77 -10.07 -11.58 -7.42
C PRO A 77 -9.20 -10.32 -7.24
N PRO A 78 -9.02 -9.48 -8.28
CA PRO A 78 -8.39 -8.17 -8.10
C PRO A 78 -9.15 -7.36 -7.05
N THR A 79 -8.49 -7.02 -5.95
CA THR A 79 -9.14 -6.39 -4.79
C THR A 79 -8.46 -5.07 -4.50
N LEU A 80 -9.16 -3.96 -4.78
CA LEU A 80 -8.71 -2.60 -4.47
C LEU A 80 -9.40 -2.13 -3.19
N ILE A 81 -8.59 -1.77 -2.20
CA ILE A 81 -9.03 -1.21 -0.93
C ILE A 81 -8.60 0.25 -0.90
N ILE A 82 -9.55 1.18 -0.83
CA ILE A 82 -9.23 2.61 -0.73
C ILE A 82 -8.89 2.95 0.71
N MET A 83 -7.83 3.73 0.92
CA MET A 83 -7.34 4.09 2.27
C MET A 83 -8.42 4.74 3.13
N ASP A 84 -9.25 5.60 2.52
CA ASP A 84 -10.37 6.29 3.18
C ASP A 84 -11.47 5.33 3.64
N GLU A 85 -11.53 4.11 3.13
CA GLU A 85 -12.49 3.09 3.53
C GLU A 85 -11.98 2.23 4.70
N VAL A 86 -10.69 2.34 5.03
CA VAL A 86 -10.07 1.59 6.13
C VAL A 86 -10.48 2.22 7.47
N ASN A 87 -10.94 1.38 8.39
CA ASN A 87 -11.19 1.74 9.78
C ASN A 87 -9.91 1.59 10.61
N TYR A 88 -9.32 0.39 10.59
CA TYR A 88 -8.04 0.09 11.19
C TYR A 88 -7.37 -1.09 10.49
N VAL A 89 -6.08 -1.28 10.78
CA VAL A 89 -5.34 -2.48 10.41
C VAL A 89 -4.83 -3.18 11.66
N GLU A 90 -4.68 -4.49 11.60
CA GLU A 90 -4.21 -5.31 12.71
C GLU A 90 -3.15 -6.30 12.21
N ILE A 91 -2.11 -6.48 13.01
CA ILE A 91 -1.05 -7.45 12.73
C ILE A 91 -1.26 -8.67 13.62
N GLN A 92 -1.56 -9.78 12.98
CA GLN A 92 -1.78 -11.05 13.65
C GLN A 92 -0.52 -11.90 13.53
N ARG A 93 0.13 -12.16 14.67
CA ARG A 93 1.31 -13.04 14.71
C ARG A 93 0.85 -14.48 14.80
N ARG A 94 1.29 -15.35 13.89
CA ARG A 94 1.03 -16.78 14.01
C ARG A 94 1.88 -17.36 15.14
N GLY A 95 1.23 -17.81 16.22
CA GLY A 95 1.96 -18.34 17.37
C GLY A 95 1.08 -18.96 18.46
N TYR A 96 0.59 -20.17 18.22
CA TYR A 96 0.44 -21.18 19.29
C TYR A 96 1.30 -22.39 18.89
N GLY A 97 2.27 -22.78 19.71
CA GLY A 97 2.97 -24.07 19.55
C GLY A 97 4.32 -24.07 18.80
N GLY A 98 5.17 -23.06 18.97
CA GLY A 98 6.63 -23.23 18.84
C GLY A 98 7.25 -23.31 17.44
N THR A 99 6.48 -23.30 16.34
CA THR A 99 7.07 -23.33 14.99
C THR A 99 6.39 -22.36 14.02
N SER A 100 6.87 -21.10 14.02
CA SER A 100 7.13 -20.26 12.83
C SER A 100 6.96 -18.76 13.16
N MET A 101 8.00 -18.13 13.71
CA MET A 101 8.12 -16.67 13.79
C MET A 101 8.36 -16.00 12.42
N HIS A 102 8.31 -16.76 11.33
CA HIS A 102 8.75 -16.31 10.00
C HIS A 102 7.67 -15.58 9.22
N TYR A 103 6.41 -15.65 9.65
CA TYR A 103 5.28 -15.04 8.96
C TYR A 103 4.32 -14.34 9.93
N PHE A 104 3.55 -13.40 9.41
CA PHE A 104 2.43 -12.77 10.09
C PHE A 104 1.30 -12.55 9.09
N ASP A 105 0.10 -12.32 9.61
CA ASP A 105 -1.07 -11.97 8.81
C ASP A 105 -1.42 -10.50 9.05
N LEU A 106 -1.91 -9.82 8.02
CA LEU A 106 -2.37 -8.43 8.05
C LEU A 106 -3.88 -8.41 7.86
N LEU A 107 -4.62 -8.04 8.89
CA LEU A 107 -6.05 -7.78 8.80
C LEU A 107 -6.28 -6.31 8.48
N VAL A 108 -7.10 -6.04 7.47
CA VAL A 108 -7.61 -4.72 7.12
C VAL A 108 -9.10 -4.70 7.40
N LYS A 109 -9.51 -3.94 8.43
CA LYS A 109 -10.92 -3.72 8.78
C LYS A 109 -11.42 -2.49 8.04
N LEU A 110 -12.46 -2.65 7.23
CA LEU A 110 -13.12 -1.56 6.55
C LEU A 110 -14.19 -0.92 7.44
N LYS A 111 -14.55 0.33 7.15
CA LYS A 111 -15.66 1.04 7.80
C LYS A 111 -17.02 0.38 7.58
N SER A 112 -17.13 -0.50 6.58
CA SER A 112 -18.29 -1.34 6.31
C SER A 112 -18.38 -2.58 7.21
N GLU A 113 -17.47 -2.73 8.18
CA GLU A 113 -17.27 -3.91 9.02
C GLU A 113 -16.73 -5.15 8.29
N GLN A 114 -16.46 -5.07 7.00
CA GLN A 114 -15.78 -6.13 6.25
C GLN A 114 -14.32 -6.27 6.70
N GLU A 115 -13.86 -7.51 6.84
CA GLU A 115 -12.48 -7.86 7.14
C GLU A 115 -11.82 -8.53 5.94
N LEU A 116 -10.62 -8.06 5.60
CA LEU A 116 -9.77 -8.67 4.59
C LEU A 116 -8.47 -9.07 5.27
N VAL A 117 -8.18 -10.37 5.32
CA VAL A 117 -7.00 -10.90 6.00
C VAL A 117 -6.01 -11.39 4.96
N PHE A 118 -4.86 -10.71 4.89
CA PHE A 118 -3.74 -11.09 4.05
C PHE A 118 -2.81 -12.01 4.82
N LEU A 119 -2.72 -13.24 4.35
CA LEU A 119 -2.04 -14.35 5.00
C LEU A 119 -0.59 -14.49 4.54
N ASP A 120 0.22 -15.14 5.36
CA ASP A 120 1.54 -15.67 4.99
C ASP A 120 2.54 -14.59 4.52
N ILE A 121 2.46 -13.40 5.10
CA ILE A 121 3.41 -12.32 4.84
C ILE A 121 4.70 -12.59 5.60
N ARG A 122 5.84 -12.63 4.89
CA ARG A 122 7.16 -12.85 5.51
C ARG A 122 7.45 -11.78 6.55
N ARG A 123 8.03 -12.19 7.69
CA ARG A 123 8.46 -11.31 8.78
C ARG A 123 9.41 -10.21 8.33
N SER A 124 10.22 -10.45 7.30
CA SER A 124 11.12 -9.45 6.70
C SER A 124 10.40 -8.23 6.11
N GLU A 125 9.12 -8.37 5.75
CA GLU A 125 8.31 -7.26 5.21
C GLU A 125 7.70 -6.38 6.31
N TYR A 126 7.78 -6.80 7.58
CA TYR A 126 7.07 -6.16 8.69
C TYR A 126 7.43 -4.69 8.86
N ASP A 127 8.73 -4.37 8.98
CA ASP A 127 9.16 -2.99 9.27
C ASP A 127 8.73 -2.04 8.15
N ASN A 128 8.87 -2.46 6.89
CA ASN A 128 8.48 -1.66 5.72
C ASN A 128 6.96 -1.42 5.66
N LEU A 129 6.15 -2.45 5.95
CA LEU A 129 4.69 -2.33 5.97
C LEU A 129 4.21 -1.43 7.11
N ILE A 130 4.77 -1.59 8.32
CA ILE A 130 4.40 -0.76 9.47
C ILE A 130 4.78 0.69 9.26
N MET A 131 5.99 0.95 8.72
CA MET A 131 6.41 2.29 8.35
C MET A 131 5.41 2.92 7.37
N PHE A 132 5.07 2.22 6.28
CA PHE A 132 4.09 2.69 5.31
C PHE A 132 2.70 2.96 5.91
N ILE A 133 2.17 2.03 6.71
CA ILE A 133 0.87 2.16 7.37
C ILE A 133 0.85 3.38 8.29
N SER A 134 1.95 3.60 9.02
CA SER A 134 2.10 4.72 9.94
C SER A 134 2.22 6.05 9.20
N GLU A 135 3.04 6.12 8.15
CA GLU A 135 3.17 7.30 7.28
C GLU A 135 1.84 7.71 6.64
N LYS A 136 0.97 6.73 6.35
CA LYS A 136 -0.37 6.96 5.82
C LYS A 136 -1.41 7.28 6.90
N GLY A 137 -1.02 7.32 8.17
CA GLY A 137 -1.90 7.68 9.29
C GLY A 137 -3.00 6.67 9.58
N LEU A 138 -2.84 5.41 9.16
CA LEU A 138 -3.81 4.36 9.49
C LEU A 138 -3.73 3.97 10.95
N LYS A 139 -4.89 3.74 11.57
CA LYS A 139 -4.97 3.22 12.93
C LYS A 139 -4.49 1.77 12.95
N ILE A 140 -3.51 1.48 13.80
CA ILE A 140 -3.04 0.11 14.05
C ILE A 140 -3.69 -0.38 15.35
N HIS A 141 -4.48 -1.45 15.24
CA HIS A 141 -5.05 -2.16 16.36
C HIS A 141 -4.16 -3.34 16.72
N ASN A 142 -3.85 -3.50 18.01
CA ASN A 142 -3.10 -4.64 18.52
C ASN A 142 -4.02 -5.43 19.45
N PHE A 143 -4.75 -6.41 18.92
CA PHE A 143 -5.43 -7.41 19.73
C PHE A 143 -4.70 -8.74 19.61
N GLY A 144 -4.40 -9.39 20.73
CA GLY A 144 -3.83 -10.73 20.73
C GLY A 144 -2.30 -10.77 20.80
N GLY A 145 -1.80 -10.45 22.00
CA GLY A 145 -0.44 -10.74 22.41
C GLY A 145 -0.30 -10.34 23.85
N GLU A 146 -0.89 -11.13 24.76
CA GLU A 146 -0.44 -11.12 26.15
C GLU A 146 1.09 -11.17 26.12
N THR A 147 1.65 -10.16 26.75
CA THR A 147 3.07 -10.01 27.00
C THR A 147 3.60 -11.29 27.65
N ALA A 148 4.30 -12.12 26.88
CA ALA A 148 5.37 -12.93 27.45
C ALA A 148 6.64 -12.08 27.70
N ASP A 149 6.65 -10.82 27.28
CA ASP A 149 7.51 -9.79 27.85
C ASP A 149 6.89 -8.41 27.65
N GLY A 150 6.68 -7.68 28.76
CA GLY A 150 5.90 -6.46 28.89
C GLY A 150 6.54 -5.20 28.32
N ALA A 151 7.03 -5.22 27.07
CA ALA A 151 7.52 -4.03 26.40
C ALA A 151 6.53 -3.56 25.32
N PRO A 152 6.18 -2.26 25.25
CA PRO A 152 5.65 -1.71 24.01
C PRO A 152 6.63 -2.09 22.88
N PRO A 153 6.18 -2.42 21.66
CA PRO A 153 7.11 -2.62 20.56
C PRO A 153 7.91 -1.32 20.44
N SER A 154 9.18 -1.35 20.85
CA SER A 154 10.09 -0.19 20.86
C SER A 154 10.15 0.51 19.50
N HIS A 155 9.77 -0.19 18.45
CA HIS A 155 9.65 0.30 17.10
C HIS A 155 8.43 1.22 16.88
N LEU A 156 7.28 0.98 17.51
CA LEU A 156 6.11 1.87 17.43
C LEU A 156 6.33 3.16 18.21
N GLU A 157 7.07 3.11 19.33
CA GLU A 157 7.51 4.31 20.04
C GLU A 157 8.51 5.12 19.21
N ARG A 158 9.50 4.47 18.58
CA ARG A 158 10.40 5.14 17.62
C ARG A 158 9.67 5.77 16.43
N ILE A 159 8.64 5.09 15.89
CA ILE A 159 7.86 5.64 14.78
C ILE A 159 7.00 6.82 15.24
N ARG A 160 6.44 6.79 16.45
CA ARG A 160 5.75 7.95 17.03
C ARG A 160 6.70 9.14 17.21
N GLU A 161 7.91 8.93 17.71
CA GLU A 161 8.93 9.99 17.81
C GLU A 161 9.29 10.59 16.45
N ILE A 162 9.36 9.77 15.39
CA ILE A 162 9.61 10.25 14.01
C ILE A 162 8.41 11.03 13.47
N ALA A 163 7.18 10.59 13.74
CA ALA A 163 5.96 11.26 13.27
C ALA A 163 5.68 12.59 14.00
N ASP A 164 5.91 12.62 15.31
CA ASP A 164 5.71 13.80 16.16
C ASP A 164 6.86 14.82 16.05
N GLY A 165 8.03 14.43 15.50
CA GLY A 165 9.19 15.30 15.30
C GLY A 165 9.11 16.30 14.14
N SER A 166 7.92 16.59 13.62
CA SER A 166 7.72 17.44 12.43
C SER A 166 7.07 18.79 12.69
N ASP A 167 7.26 19.36 13.89
CA ASP A 167 6.74 20.69 14.24
C ASP A 167 7.78 21.58 14.95
N ASP A 168 9.00 21.66 14.42
CA ASP A 168 9.91 22.75 14.77
C ASP A 168 9.84 23.84 13.69
N LYS A 169 9.09 24.90 14.04
CA LYS A 169 9.21 26.23 13.43
C LYS A 169 10.68 26.59 13.29
N VAL A 170 11.15 26.70 12.05
CA VAL A 170 12.39 27.41 11.77
C VAL A 170 12.09 28.90 11.96
N ASP A 171 12.40 29.40 13.15
CA ASP A 171 12.37 30.81 13.46
C ASP A 171 13.47 31.50 12.64
N LEU A 172 13.05 32.19 11.57
CA LEU A 172 13.92 33.07 10.79
C LEU A 172 14.19 34.33 11.61
N THR A 173 15.17 34.25 12.51
CA THR A 173 15.79 35.44 13.11
C THR A 173 17.28 35.47 12.78
N TYR A 174 17.61 36.41 11.88
CA TYR A 174 18.89 37.11 11.67
C TYR A 174 20.13 36.62 12.44
N VAL A 175 21.18 36.21 11.70
CA VAL A 175 22.50 36.90 11.61
C VAL A 175 23.09 36.64 10.22
#